data_AF-Q64QQ3-F1
#
_entry.id   AF-Q64QQ3-F1
#
_cell.length_a   1.000
_cell.length_b   1.000
_cell.length_c   1.000
_cell.angle_alpha   90.00
_cell.angle_beta   90.00
_cell.angle_gamma   90.00
#
_symmetry.space_group_name_H-M   'P 1'
#
loop_
_entity.id
_entity.type
_entity.pdbx_description
1 polymer ?
#
loop_
_entity_poly.entity_id
_entity_poly.type
_entity_poly.pdbx_seq_one_letter_code
_entity_poly.pdbx_strand_id
1 'polypeptide(L)'
;MKTITSKTILMLLTGAFLVLLFNSCTKDPVIPEDETKNKLHEDPAKVTVRLVECHLHADWNEIQTNGGPHQNPESPARHIKRIQDITYELKAGQGWTLAEGSQKKFYVQKNGEYKNQGRFTPAPVYLMFIYYYNAKGELMNNQFVENGQENIHQHFFTPENIKPTFDGQIEADDNDPQKLIDYLYVDTTPWDKTYHSGEAEITGRDNPVGLKGIIRFLKDRKEFDLKVRLYHGYESKKNPQTGTFDPFYKPSGVLIQRGTWDINLNLPVVVFWSREEFIDIDEEANLEKVGEDSLDEGSNRTVHSIMETFNLTWKEALEEFITYTYKAGDAEGGAIWL
;
A
#
# COMPACT_ATOMS: atom_id res chain seq x y z
N MET A 1 25.70 -78.44 -57.26
CA MET A 1 26.90 -77.69 -57.71
C MET A 1 26.48 -76.24 -57.96
N LYS A 2 27.25 -75.28 -57.41
CA LYS A 2 27.61 -73.94 -57.94
C LYS A 2 26.69 -73.38 -59.06
N THR A 3 26.15 -72.16 -59.08
CA THR A 3 26.71 -70.84 -58.70
C THR A 3 25.81 -69.70 -59.23
N ILE A 4 25.98 -68.47 -58.70
CA ILE A 4 25.99 -67.14 -59.37
C ILE A 4 24.63 -66.58 -59.86
N THR A 5 24.00 -65.56 -59.23
CA THR A 5 24.29 -64.11 -59.06
C THR A 5 24.00 -63.17 -60.25
N SER A 6 23.40 -62.02 -59.89
CA SER A 6 23.42 -60.70 -60.55
C SER A 6 22.43 -60.49 -61.71
N LYS A 7 21.75 -59.35 -61.91
CA LYS A 7 22.12 -57.92 -61.92
C LYS A 7 20.86 -57.07 -61.61
N THR A 8 20.96 -55.80 -61.16
CA THR A 8 21.04 -54.57 -62.01
C THR A 8 21.60 -53.41 -61.15
N ILE A 9 22.82 -52.90 -61.37
CA ILE A 9 23.26 -51.74 -62.20
C ILE A 9 22.74 -50.35 -61.75
N LEU A 10 23.59 -49.66 -60.97
CA LEU A 10 24.21 -48.33 -61.14
C LEU A 10 23.47 -47.18 -61.86
N MET A 11 23.34 -46.02 -61.19
CA MET A 11 23.66 -44.70 -61.76
C MET A 11 23.98 -43.65 -60.68
N LEU A 12 24.95 -42.78 -61.00
CA LEU A 12 25.51 -41.65 -60.25
C LEU A 12 24.48 -40.53 -59.98
N LEU A 13 24.68 -39.70 -58.93
CA LEU A 13 25.17 -38.29 -59.03
C LEU A 13 25.07 -37.50 -57.70
N THR A 14 26.18 -36.83 -57.36
CA THR A 14 26.31 -35.50 -56.72
C THR A 14 25.53 -35.13 -55.45
N GLY A 15 26.30 -34.96 -54.36
CA GLY A 15 26.49 -33.65 -53.73
C GLY A 15 25.30 -32.98 -53.03
N ALA A 16 25.25 -33.11 -51.71
CA ALA A 16 24.93 -32.00 -50.81
C ALA A 16 25.53 -32.29 -49.43
N PHE A 17 26.56 -31.52 -49.09
CA PHE A 17 27.03 -31.35 -47.72
C PHE A 17 25.88 -30.72 -46.92
N LEU A 18 25.25 -31.47 -46.03
CA LEU A 18 24.44 -30.91 -44.96
C LEU A 18 25.04 -31.37 -43.64
N VAL A 19 26.11 -30.68 -43.22
CA VAL A 19 26.59 -30.75 -41.85
C VAL A 19 25.52 -30.08 -41.00
N LEU A 20 24.66 -30.90 -40.40
CA LEU A 20 23.88 -30.47 -39.24
C LEU A 20 24.90 -30.22 -38.12
N LEU A 21 25.31 -28.95 -37.99
CA LEU A 21 25.95 -28.45 -36.78
C LEU A 21 24.90 -28.53 -35.68
N PHE A 22 24.87 -29.64 -34.96
CA PHE A 22 24.30 -29.69 -33.62
C PHE A 22 25.19 -28.83 -32.72
N ASN A 23 24.92 -27.53 -32.67
CA ASN A 23 25.32 -26.72 -31.52
C ASN A 23 24.53 -27.24 -30.32
N SER A 24 25.15 -28.19 -29.61
CA SER A 24 24.80 -28.56 -28.26
C SER A 24 25.14 -27.38 -27.34
N CYS A 25 24.27 -26.36 -27.33
CA CYS A 25 24.20 -25.45 -26.19
C CYS A 25 23.70 -26.28 -25.00
N THR A 26 24.58 -26.44 -24.02
CA THR A 26 24.36 -27.04 -22.71
C THR A 26 23.00 -26.61 -22.15
N LYS A 27 22.03 -27.52 -22.17
CA LYS A 27 20.83 -27.43 -21.33
C LYS A 27 21.04 -28.36 -20.16
N ASP A 28 21.94 -27.98 -19.26
CA ASP A 28 21.76 -28.44 -17.90
C ASP A 28 20.43 -27.80 -17.43
N PRO A 29 19.43 -28.60 -17.01
CA PRO A 29 18.22 -28.03 -16.45
C PRO A 29 18.63 -27.18 -15.25
N VAL A 30 18.17 -25.92 -15.23
CA VAL A 30 18.27 -25.09 -14.02
C VAL A 30 17.58 -25.88 -12.92
N ILE A 31 18.37 -26.32 -11.92
CA ILE A 31 17.82 -26.98 -10.74
C ILE A 31 17.05 -25.88 -10.01
N PRO A 32 15.72 -26.00 -9.82
CA PRO A 32 14.97 -25.01 -9.09
C PRO A 32 15.54 -24.94 -7.67
N GLU A 33 15.96 -23.74 -7.28
CA GLU A 33 16.42 -23.50 -5.92
C GLU A 33 15.22 -23.57 -4.97
N ASP A 34 15.45 -24.08 -3.77
CA ASP A 34 14.45 -24.02 -2.72
C ASP A 34 14.38 -22.57 -2.22
N GLU A 35 13.51 -21.77 -2.82
CA GLU A 35 13.30 -20.34 -2.49
C GLU A 35 12.91 -20.14 -1.01
N THR A 36 12.49 -21.18 -0.30
CA THR A 36 12.26 -21.10 1.15
C THR A 36 13.57 -21.11 1.97
N LYS A 37 14.69 -21.51 1.35
CA LYS A 37 16.03 -21.60 1.96
C LYS A 37 17.05 -20.65 1.33
N ASN A 38 16.84 -20.27 0.06
CA ASN A 38 17.74 -19.42 -0.71
C ASN A 38 17.09 -18.08 -1.10
N LYS A 39 16.43 -17.42 -0.14
CA LYS A 39 15.93 -16.06 -0.35
C LYS A 39 17.10 -15.13 -0.70
N LEU A 40 16.94 -14.30 -1.73
CA LEU A 40 17.92 -13.28 -2.11
C LEU A 40 17.79 -11.99 -1.26
N HIS A 41 17.10 -12.07 -0.12
CA HIS A 41 16.92 -11.01 0.86
C HIS A 41 17.00 -11.58 2.29
N GLU A 42 17.35 -10.73 3.25
CA GLU A 42 17.28 -11.03 4.67
C GLU A 42 15.82 -11.07 5.16
N ASP A 43 15.56 -11.62 6.35
CA ASP A 43 14.25 -11.51 6.98
C ASP A 43 14.11 -10.14 7.69
N PRO A 44 12.99 -9.42 7.50
CA PRO A 44 12.74 -8.18 8.24
C PRO A 44 12.65 -8.42 9.76
N ALA A 45 13.30 -7.56 10.54
CA ALA A 45 13.22 -7.54 11.99
C ALA A 45 12.34 -6.41 12.53
N LYS A 46 12.13 -5.36 11.72
CA LYS A 46 11.27 -4.22 12.04
C LYS A 46 10.54 -3.73 10.79
N VAL A 47 9.28 -3.37 10.95
CA VAL A 47 8.46 -2.73 9.90
C VAL A 47 7.95 -1.40 10.44
N THR A 48 8.04 -0.34 9.65
CA THR A 48 7.31 0.92 9.90
C THR A 48 6.40 1.19 8.72
N VAL A 49 5.11 1.31 8.98
CA VAL A 49 4.13 1.77 7.99
C VAL A 49 3.81 3.22 8.29
N ARG A 50 3.99 4.07 7.29
CA ARG A 50 3.71 5.51 7.36
C ARG A 50 2.50 5.84 6.50
N LEU A 51 1.56 6.59 7.05
CA LEU A 51 0.53 7.30 6.30
C LEU A 51 0.83 8.80 6.31
N VAL A 52 0.76 9.42 5.12
CA VAL A 52 0.90 10.86 4.93
C VAL A 52 -0.37 11.37 4.27
N GLU A 53 -1.11 12.20 4.97
CA GLU A 53 -2.29 12.88 4.46
C GLU A 53 -1.90 13.88 3.37
N CYS A 54 -2.57 13.79 2.23
CA CYS A 54 -2.27 14.54 1.03
C CYS A 54 -3.52 15.17 0.38
N HIS A 55 -3.28 16.17 -0.45
CA HIS A 55 -4.16 16.62 -1.52
C HIS A 55 -3.57 16.26 -2.89
N LEU A 56 -4.33 16.47 -3.96
CA LEU A 56 -3.97 16.02 -5.31
C LEU A 56 -3.80 17.19 -6.29
N HIS A 57 -2.67 17.20 -7.01
CA HIS A 57 -2.42 18.07 -8.16
C HIS A 57 -2.70 17.39 -9.53
N ALA A 58 -3.04 16.10 -9.52
CA ALA A 58 -3.42 15.33 -10.69
C ALA A 58 -4.81 14.70 -10.51
N ASP A 59 -5.43 14.26 -11.61
CA ASP A 59 -6.66 13.46 -11.52
C ASP A 59 -6.33 12.13 -10.83
N TRP A 60 -7.19 11.67 -9.92
CA TRP A 60 -7.05 10.39 -9.23
C TRP A 60 -6.76 9.23 -10.19
N ASN A 61 -7.38 9.23 -11.37
CA ASN A 61 -7.24 8.16 -12.35
C ASN A 61 -5.93 8.22 -13.14
N GLU A 62 -5.13 9.27 -12.96
CA GLU A 62 -3.87 9.50 -13.65
C GLU A 62 -2.65 9.46 -12.72
N ILE A 63 -2.84 9.30 -11.41
CA ILE A 63 -1.74 9.38 -10.43
C ILE A 63 -0.67 8.30 -10.62
N GLN A 64 -1.06 7.13 -11.14
CA GLN A 64 -0.12 6.04 -11.42
C GLN A 64 0.73 6.29 -12.69
N THR A 65 0.52 7.41 -13.37
CA THR A 65 1.29 7.86 -14.53
C THR A 65 1.95 9.22 -14.29
N ASN A 66 1.21 10.15 -13.69
CA ASN A 66 1.59 11.57 -13.59
C ASN A 66 1.99 12.00 -12.17
N GLY A 67 1.94 11.10 -11.19
CA GLY A 67 2.16 11.44 -9.78
C GLY A 67 1.12 12.46 -9.28
N GLY A 68 1.56 13.44 -8.48
CA GLY A 68 0.72 14.57 -8.08
C GLY A 68 0.12 14.56 -6.66
N PRO A 69 0.12 13.47 -5.89
CA PRO A 69 -0.10 13.55 -4.44
C PRO A 69 0.93 14.43 -3.75
N HIS A 70 0.44 15.39 -2.99
CA HIS A 70 1.25 16.33 -2.21
C HIS A 70 0.79 16.32 -0.75
N GLN A 71 1.73 16.15 0.17
CA GLN A 71 1.50 16.22 1.60
C GLN A 71 0.78 17.52 2.01
N ASN A 72 -0.27 17.39 2.80
CA ASN A 72 -0.84 18.52 3.53
C ASN A 72 0.15 19.02 4.58
N PRO A 73 0.29 20.35 4.77
CA PRO A 73 1.21 20.91 5.76
C PRO A 73 0.90 20.34 7.14
N GLU A 74 1.91 20.09 7.97
CA GLU A 74 1.63 19.62 9.33
C GLU A 74 0.83 20.67 10.12
N SER A 75 0.06 20.17 11.09
CA SER A 75 -0.66 21.01 12.05
C SER A 75 -0.07 20.78 13.44
N PRO A 76 -0.10 21.76 14.35
CA PRO A 76 0.36 21.58 15.73
C PRO A 76 -0.66 20.82 16.61
N ALA A 77 -1.69 20.21 16.01
CA ALA A 77 -2.66 19.37 16.70
C ALA A 77 -1.94 18.15 17.32
N ARG A 78 -2.37 17.74 18.53
CA ARG A 78 -1.61 16.76 19.33
C ARG A 78 -1.94 15.31 18.97
N HIS A 79 -3.19 15.08 18.61
CA HIS A 79 -3.81 13.77 18.43
C HIS A 79 -4.12 13.49 16.95
N ILE A 80 -4.69 14.46 16.24
CA ILE A 80 -5.00 14.35 14.81
C ILE A 80 -3.75 14.72 14.01
N LYS A 81 -3.03 13.69 13.56
CA LYS A 81 -1.76 13.84 12.85
C LYS A 81 -1.90 13.58 11.36
N ARG A 82 -1.31 14.46 10.55
CA ARG A 82 -1.24 14.31 9.08
C ARG A 82 -0.15 13.34 8.63
N ILE A 83 0.91 13.16 9.42
CA ILE A 83 1.89 12.08 9.25
C ILE A 83 1.77 11.13 10.44
N GLN A 84 1.56 9.86 10.17
CA GLN A 84 1.37 8.83 11.18
C GLN A 84 2.26 7.63 10.88
N ASP A 85 2.96 7.14 11.90
CA ASP A 85 3.80 5.96 11.82
C ASP A 85 3.32 4.91 12.81
N ILE A 86 3.17 3.67 12.32
CA ILE A 86 3.01 2.49 13.17
C ILE A 86 4.19 1.55 12.91
N THR A 87 4.92 1.22 13.97
CA THR A 87 6.11 0.38 13.94
C THR A 87 5.87 -0.93 14.69
N TYR A 88 6.22 -2.04 14.04
CA TYR A 88 6.26 -3.38 14.63
C TYR A 88 7.68 -3.93 14.61
N GLU A 89 8.03 -4.68 15.65
CA GLU A 89 9.31 -5.37 15.80
C GLU A 89 9.07 -6.85 16.02
N LEU A 90 9.90 -7.66 15.37
CA LEU A 90 9.90 -9.10 15.52
C LEU A 90 10.59 -9.49 16.83
N LYS A 91 9.84 -10.02 17.78
CA LYS A 91 10.37 -10.48 19.08
C LYS A 91 10.41 -12.01 19.11
N ALA A 92 11.55 -12.55 19.53
CA ALA A 92 11.75 -13.99 19.64
C ALA A 92 10.66 -14.62 20.54
N GLY A 93 9.97 -15.63 20.01
CA GLY A 93 8.88 -16.33 20.70
C GLY A 93 7.54 -15.59 20.80
N GLN A 94 7.47 -14.32 20.37
CA GLN A 94 6.23 -13.52 20.37
C GLN A 94 5.75 -13.16 18.96
N GLY A 95 6.63 -13.26 17.97
CA GLY A 95 6.33 -12.81 16.60
C GLY A 95 6.36 -11.29 16.50
N TRP A 96 5.61 -10.74 15.55
CA TRP A 96 5.51 -9.30 15.34
C TRP A 96 4.73 -8.65 16.49
N THR A 97 5.36 -7.69 17.15
CA THR A 97 4.79 -6.94 18.27
C THR A 97 4.89 -5.46 18.02
N LEU A 98 3.92 -4.68 18.50
CA LEU A 98 3.98 -3.23 18.40
C LEU A 98 5.23 -2.72 19.14
N ALA A 99 6.00 -1.86 18.48
CA ALA A 99 7.20 -1.27 19.07
C ALA A 99 6.83 -0.33 20.23
N GLU A 100 7.71 -0.23 21.21
CA GLU A 100 7.50 0.66 22.34
C GLU A 100 7.42 2.12 21.87
N GLY A 101 6.41 2.86 22.35
CA GLY A 101 6.18 4.25 21.94
C GLY A 101 5.55 4.43 20.55
N SER A 102 5.35 3.35 19.78
CA SER A 102 4.65 3.42 18.49
C SER A 102 3.20 3.85 18.66
N GLN A 103 2.67 4.56 17.66
CA GLN A 103 1.24 4.78 17.54
C GLN A 103 0.51 3.44 17.43
N LYS A 104 -0.66 3.34 18.06
CA LYS A 104 -1.42 2.07 18.17
C LYS A 104 -2.39 1.82 17.02
N LYS A 105 -2.91 2.90 16.41
CA LYS A 105 -3.90 2.87 15.34
C LYS A 105 -3.60 3.99 14.35
N PHE A 106 -4.00 3.85 13.10
CA PHE A 106 -4.12 4.99 12.20
C PHE A 106 -5.46 5.68 12.45
N TYR A 107 -5.42 7.00 12.59
CA TYR A 107 -6.59 7.84 12.73
C TYR A 107 -6.76 8.64 11.45
N VAL A 108 -7.74 8.27 10.64
CA VAL A 108 -7.91 8.79 9.30
C VAL A 108 -9.34 9.29 9.12
N GLN A 109 -9.54 9.98 8.02
CA GLN A 109 -10.84 10.47 7.60
C GLN A 109 -11.20 9.95 6.22
N LYS A 110 -12.49 9.73 6.02
CA LYS A 110 -13.07 9.44 4.71
C LYS A 110 -12.84 10.63 3.79
N ASN A 111 -12.48 10.35 2.54
CA ASN A 111 -12.29 11.40 1.55
C ASN A 111 -13.62 12.04 1.12
N GLY A 112 -13.60 13.34 0.83
CA GLY A 112 -14.62 13.99 0.03
C GLY A 112 -14.40 13.73 -1.46
N GLU A 113 -15.46 13.87 -2.26
CA GLU A 113 -15.44 13.62 -3.71
C GLU A 113 -15.40 14.94 -4.51
N TYR A 114 -14.24 15.60 -4.50
CA TYR A 114 -14.09 16.90 -5.15
C TYR A 114 -13.72 16.80 -6.63
N LYS A 115 -14.05 17.88 -7.36
CA LYS A 115 -13.55 18.11 -8.71
C LYS A 115 -12.87 19.48 -8.80
N ASN A 116 -11.63 19.50 -9.27
CA ASN A 116 -10.90 20.73 -9.56
C ASN A 116 -10.66 20.83 -11.07
N GLN A 117 -11.19 21.88 -11.72
CA GLN A 117 -11.10 22.08 -13.17
C GLN A 117 -11.52 20.85 -13.99
N GLY A 118 -12.55 20.13 -13.52
CA GLY A 118 -13.07 18.92 -14.17
C GLY A 118 -12.33 17.63 -13.84
N ARG A 119 -11.16 17.69 -13.20
CA ARG A 119 -10.40 16.52 -12.71
C ARG A 119 -10.98 16.03 -11.39
N PHE A 120 -11.07 14.72 -11.22
CA PHE A 120 -11.47 14.11 -9.95
C PHE A 120 -10.30 14.13 -8.96
N THR A 121 -10.43 14.95 -7.92
CA THR A 121 -9.37 15.21 -6.93
C THR A 121 -9.91 14.96 -5.52
N PRO A 122 -10.23 13.70 -5.16
CA PRO A 122 -10.70 13.37 -3.82
C PRO A 122 -9.69 13.83 -2.77
N ALA A 123 -10.17 14.27 -1.61
CA ALA A 123 -9.30 14.71 -0.52
C ALA A 123 -9.93 14.48 0.87
N PRO A 124 -9.13 14.17 1.90
CA PRO A 124 -7.73 13.80 1.76
C PRO A 124 -7.58 12.41 1.14
N VAL A 125 -6.42 12.18 0.58
CA VAL A 125 -5.90 10.84 0.26
C VAL A 125 -4.66 10.61 1.14
N TYR A 126 -4.17 9.38 1.24
CA TYR A 126 -2.98 9.12 2.05
C TYR A 126 -1.92 8.40 1.23
N LEU A 127 -0.72 8.98 1.13
CA LEU A 127 0.43 8.22 0.69
C LEU A 127 0.81 7.22 1.79
N MET A 128 0.97 5.96 1.40
CA MET A 128 1.43 4.89 2.26
C MET A 128 2.86 4.52 1.89
N PHE A 129 3.75 4.54 2.88
CA PHE A 129 5.11 4.04 2.74
C PHE A 129 5.34 2.88 3.71
N ILE A 130 5.98 1.81 3.25
CA ILE A 130 6.37 0.68 4.09
C ILE A 130 7.89 0.60 4.12
N TYR A 131 8.46 0.65 5.32
CA TYR A 131 9.90 0.57 5.56
C TYR A 131 10.22 -0.72 6.32
N TYR A 132 11.06 -1.54 5.73
CA TYR A 132 11.62 -2.75 6.32
C TYR A 132 13.03 -2.50 6.81
N TYR A 133 13.35 -3.01 7.98
CA TYR A 133 14.70 -2.97 8.53
C TYR A 133 15.16 -4.37 8.92
N ASN A 134 16.43 -4.66 8.65
CA ASN A 134 17.07 -5.91 9.04
C ASN A 134 17.37 -5.93 10.55
N ALA A 135 17.93 -7.03 11.04
CA ALA A 135 18.25 -7.21 12.46
C ALA A 135 19.29 -6.20 13.01
N LYS A 136 20.05 -5.53 12.13
CA LYS A 136 20.98 -4.44 12.50
C LYS A 136 20.32 -3.07 12.55
N GLY A 137 19.05 -2.98 12.14
CA GLY A 137 18.31 -1.72 12.03
C GLY A 137 18.56 -0.96 10.73
N GLU A 138 19.17 -1.59 9.73
CA GLU A 138 19.45 -0.98 8.42
C GLU A 138 18.22 -1.12 7.51
N LEU A 139 17.89 -0.05 6.76
CA LEU A 139 16.80 -0.08 5.77
C LEU A 139 17.13 -1.11 4.68
N MET A 140 16.19 -2.01 4.40
CA MET A 140 16.42 -3.16 3.51
C MET A 140 15.41 -3.27 2.35
N ASN A 141 14.59 -2.23 2.14
CA ASN A 141 13.59 -2.21 1.06
C ASN A 141 14.17 -2.56 -0.32
N ASN A 142 15.42 -2.17 -0.57
CA ASN A 142 16.11 -2.48 -1.83
C ASN A 142 16.16 -3.98 -2.10
N GLN A 143 16.26 -4.82 -1.06
CA GLN A 143 16.31 -6.27 -1.20
C GLN A 143 14.97 -6.87 -1.68
N PHE A 144 13.86 -6.12 -1.65
CA PHE A 144 12.57 -6.55 -2.19
C PHE A 144 12.29 -5.98 -3.59
N VAL A 145 13.21 -5.19 -4.15
CA VAL A 145 13.01 -4.49 -5.43
C VAL A 145 14.15 -4.67 -6.41
N GLU A 146 15.39 -4.78 -5.95
CA GLU A 146 16.55 -4.90 -6.83
C GLU A 146 16.80 -6.37 -7.21
N ASN A 147 17.64 -6.59 -8.23
CA ASN A 147 18.08 -7.92 -8.64
C ASN A 147 16.94 -8.89 -8.99
N GLY A 148 15.82 -8.38 -9.51
CA GLY A 148 14.69 -9.20 -9.94
C GLY A 148 13.69 -9.53 -8.83
N GLN A 149 13.94 -9.11 -7.58
CA GLN A 149 13.07 -9.35 -6.44
C GLN A 149 11.69 -8.69 -6.59
N GLU A 150 11.62 -7.59 -7.34
CA GLU A 150 10.37 -6.96 -7.72
C GLU A 150 9.47 -7.90 -8.52
N ASN A 151 9.98 -8.93 -9.20
CA ASN A 151 9.17 -9.84 -10.01
C ASN A 151 8.43 -10.92 -9.19
N ILE A 152 8.79 -11.06 -7.91
CA ILE A 152 8.26 -12.09 -7.01
C ILE A 152 7.66 -11.52 -5.72
N HIS A 153 7.82 -10.22 -5.45
CA HIS A 153 7.26 -9.55 -4.28
C HIS A 153 6.07 -8.64 -4.57
N GLN A 154 5.00 -8.77 -3.78
CA GLN A 154 3.83 -7.87 -3.82
C GLN A 154 3.14 -7.75 -2.46
N HIS A 155 2.82 -6.53 -2.04
CA HIS A 155 1.97 -6.30 -0.88
C HIS A 155 0.48 -6.45 -1.22
N PHE A 156 -0.27 -7.04 -0.31
CA PHE A 156 -1.73 -7.07 -0.35
C PHE A 156 -2.30 -6.41 0.91
N PHE A 157 -3.40 -5.67 0.72
CA PHE A 157 -4.05 -4.82 1.72
C PHE A 157 -5.53 -5.19 1.83
N THR A 158 -5.92 -5.86 2.90
CA THR A 158 -7.29 -6.35 3.09
C THR A 158 -7.85 -5.82 4.41
N PRO A 159 -8.92 -5.01 4.40
CA PRO A 159 -9.67 -4.70 5.62
C PRO A 159 -10.31 -5.96 6.19
N GLU A 160 -10.12 -6.22 7.48
CA GLU A 160 -10.73 -7.31 8.23
C GLU A 160 -11.26 -6.75 9.58
N ASN A 161 -12.10 -7.53 10.28
CA ASN A 161 -12.61 -7.19 11.62
C ASN A 161 -13.33 -5.81 11.69
N ILE A 162 -14.11 -5.50 10.66
CA ILE A 162 -14.82 -4.23 10.54
C ILE A 162 -15.92 -4.12 11.59
N LYS A 163 -15.98 -2.97 12.26
CA LYS A 163 -17.01 -2.62 13.23
C LYS A 163 -17.26 -1.11 13.21
N PRO A 164 -18.44 -0.63 13.65
CA PRO A 164 -18.69 0.80 13.78
C PRO A 164 -17.83 1.43 14.89
N THR A 165 -17.56 2.74 14.77
CA THR A 165 -17.18 3.60 15.90
C THR A 165 -18.38 3.79 16.84
N PHE A 166 -18.21 4.53 17.95
CA PHE A 166 -19.27 4.76 18.94
C PHE A 166 -20.59 5.31 18.34
N ASP A 167 -20.51 6.13 17.29
CA ASP A 167 -21.63 6.73 16.56
C ASP A 167 -21.78 6.21 15.12
N GLY A 168 -21.11 5.11 14.81
CA GLY A 168 -21.20 4.41 13.53
C GLY A 168 -22.37 3.42 13.50
N GLN A 169 -22.65 2.93 12.29
CA GLN A 169 -23.65 1.89 12.06
C GLN A 169 -23.04 0.74 11.26
N ILE A 170 -23.62 -0.45 11.36
CA ILE A 170 -23.29 -1.58 10.48
C ILE A 170 -23.96 -1.35 9.12
N GLU A 171 -23.22 -1.50 8.04
CA GLU A 171 -23.72 -1.41 6.67
C GLU A 171 -23.59 -2.77 5.95
N ALA A 172 -24.47 -3.02 4.98
CA ALA A 172 -24.56 -4.31 4.30
C ALA A 172 -23.28 -4.72 3.55
N ASP A 173 -22.52 -3.74 3.08
CA ASP A 173 -21.28 -3.88 2.32
C ASP A 173 -20.02 -3.59 3.16
N ASP A 174 -20.11 -3.63 4.49
CA ASP A 174 -18.94 -3.52 5.39
C ASP A 174 -17.92 -4.66 5.23
N ASN A 175 -18.28 -5.75 4.56
CA ASN A 175 -17.37 -6.85 4.26
C ASN A 175 -16.80 -6.80 2.83
N ASP A 176 -17.09 -5.74 2.06
CA ASP A 176 -16.49 -5.53 0.73
C ASP A 176 -15.27 -4.60 0.86
N PRO A 177 -14.03 -5.12 0.68
CA PRO A 177 -12.82 -4.32 0.75
C PRO A 177 -12.84 -3.08 -0.16
N GLN A 178 -13.45 -3.20 -1.34
CA GLN A 178 -13.50 -2.11 -2.32
C GLN A 178 -14.50 -1.01 -1.95
N LYS A 179 -15.37 -1.25 -0.97
CA LYS A 179 -16.28 -0.25 -0.41
C LYS A 179 -15.71 0.44 0.81
N LEU A 180 -14.64 -0.09 1.39
CA LEU A 180 -13.94 0.49 2.53
C LEU A 180 -12.74 1.31 2.10
N ILE A 181 -11.93 0.76 1.19
CA ILE A 181 -10.69 1.39 0.74
C ILE A 181 -10.53 1.29 -0.77
N ASP A 182 -9.88 2.29 -1.34
CA ASP A 182 -9.34 2.29 -2.69
C ASP A 182 -7.83 2.49 -2.60
N TYR A 183 -7.04 1.60 -3.20
CA TYR A 183 -5.59 1.60 -3.11
C TYR A 183 -4.97 1.50 -4.50
N LEU A 184 -4.06 2.42 -4.80
CA LEU A 184 -3.27 2.41 -6.03
C LEU A 184 -1.79 2.22 -5.69
N TYR A 185 -1.15 1.27 -6.38
CA TYR A 185 0.29 1.10 -6.31
C TYR A 185 0.98 2.25 -7.04
N VAL A 186 1.88 2.93 -6.34
CA VAL A 186 2.65 4.06 -6.86
C VAL A 186 4.15 3.86 -6.58
N ASP A 187 4.59 2.61 -6.58
CA ASP A 187 6.01 2.26 -6.57
C ASP A 187 6.74 2.99 -7.70
N THR A 188 8.00 3.30 -7.47
CA THR A 188 8.84 4.04 -8.41
C THR A 188 10.11 3.26 -8.74
N THR A 189 10.74 3.61 -9.86
CA THR A 189 12.09 3.15 -10.21
C THR A 189 12.99 4.38 -10.48
N PRO A 190 14.08 4.59 -9.72
CA PRO A 190 14.52 3.79 -8.57
C PRO A 190 13.54 3.86 -7.38
N TRP A 191 13.63 2.85 -6.51
CA TRP A 191 12.65 2.59 -5.45
C TRP A 191 12.71 3.58 -4.29
N ASP A 192 13.81 4.30 -4.13
CA ASP A 192 14.08 5.22 -3.01
C ASP A 192 13.84 6.69 -3.36
N LYS A 193 13.37 6.97 -4.58
CA LYS A 193 13.07 8.30 -5.10
C LYS A 193 11.58 8.52 -5.34
N THR A 194 11.22 9.75 -5.70
CA THR A 194 9.84 10.15 -6.01
C THR A 194 9.78 10.69 -7.44
N TYR A 195 8.64 10.54 -8.09
CA TYR A 195 8.39 11.02 -9.45
C TYR A 195 8.47 12.54 -9.55
N HIS A 196 7.95 13.28 -8.56
CA HIS A 196 7.96 14.74 -8.56
C HIS A 196 9.36 15.36 -8.69
N SER A 197 10.38 14.71 -8.13
CA SER A 197 11.77 15.16 -8.24
C SER A 197 12.35 15.06 -9.67
N GLY A 198 11.70 14.32 -10.56
CA GLY A 198 12.22 13.93 -11.87
C GLY A 198 13.32 12.87 -11.81
N GLU A 199 13.61 12.31 -10.63
CA GLU A 199 14.65 11.28 -10.43
C GLU A 199 14.10 9.85 -10.56
N ALA A 200 12.78 9.66 -10.69
CA ALA A 200 12.14 8.35 -10.74
C ALA A 200 10.95 8.29 -11.69
N GLU A 201 10.68 7.10 -12.23
CA GLU A 201 9.47 6.79 -12.99
C GLU A 201 8.48 6.01 -12.11
N ILE A 202 7.18 6.25 -12.27
CA ILE A 202 6.15 5.47 -11.59
C ILE A 202 5.98 4.13 -12.30
N THR A 203 6.08 3.03 -11.55
CA THR A 203 6.01 1.66 -12.08
C THR A 203 4.95 0.80 -11.37
N GLY A 204 4.35 1.29 -10.28
CA GLY A 204 3.43 0.51 -9.45
C GLY A 204 2.22 -0.08 -10.19
N ARG A 205 1.72 0.58 -11.25
CA ARG A 205 0.64 0.02 -12.08
C ARG A 205 1.07 -1.22 -12.85
N ASP A 206 2.26 -1.20 -13.42
CA ASP A 206 2.75 -2.21 -14.34
C ASP A 206 3.56 -3.31 -13.64
N ASN A 207 4.09 -3.03 -12.46
CA ASN A 207 4.85 -3.98 -11.65
C ASN A 207 4.68 -3.71 -10.14
N PRO A 208 3.50 -4.00 -9.56
CA PRO A 208 3.16 -3.61 -8.18
C PRO A 208 4.00 -4.35 -7.15
N VAL A 209 4.81 -3.63 -6.36
CA VAL A 209 5.47 -4.19 -5.17
C VAL A 209 4.71 -3.76 -3.92
N GLY A 210 4.27 -2.50 -3.84
CA GLY A 210 3.50 -1.94 -2.74
C GLY A 210 4.33 -1.46 -1.56
N LEU A 211 5.59 -1.08 -1.79
CA LEU A 211 6.38 -0.31 -0.81
C LEU A 211 5.95 1.17 -0.80
N LYS A 212 5.43 1.65 -1.94
CA LYS A 212 4.71 2.93 -2.03
C LYS A 212 3.29 2.72 -2.56
N GLY A 213 2.35 3.35 -1.88
CA GLY A 213 0.93 3.28 -2.20
C GLY A 213 0.24 4.62 -2.01
N ILE A 214 -0.97 4.71 -2.51
CA ILE A 214 -1.90 5.77 -2.14
C ILE A 214 -3.26 5.16 -1.86
N ILE A 215 -3.82 5.51 -0.71
CA ILE A 215 -5.06 4.94 -0.18
C ILE A 215 -6.09 6.03 0.07
N ARG A 216 -7.35 5.72 -0.25
CA ARG A 216 -8.52 6.48 0.15
C ARG A 216 -9.41 5.62 1.04
N PHE A 217 -9.98 6.24 2.05
CA PHE A 217 -10.99 5.61 2.91
C PHE A 217 -12.36 6.08 2.44
N LEU A 218 -13.22 5.12 2.10
CA LEU A 218 -14.48 5.38 1.40
C LEU A 218 -15.69 5.40 2.34
N LYS A 219 -15.52 4.92 3.57
CA LYS A 219 -16.52 4.94 4.64
C LYS A 219 -15.97 5.61 5.89
N ASP A 220 -16.79 6.42 6.53
CA ASP A 220 -16.54 7.00 7.84
C ASP A 220 -17.18 6.16 8.95
N ARG A 221 -16.87 6.50 10.19
CA ARG A 221 -17.36 5.85 11.40
C ARG A 221 -17.13 4.34 11.45
N LYS A 222 -15.95 3.91 10.97
CA LYS A 222 -15.50 2.51 11.00
C LYS A 222 -14.19 2.36 11.76
N GLU A 223 -14.08 1.27 12.52
CA GLU A 223 -12.82 0.70 12.95
C GLU A 223 -12.61 -0.63 12.21
N PHE A 224 -11.37 -0.90 11.79
CA PHE A 224 -11.01 -2.19 11.18
C PHE A 224 -9.51 -2.45 11.31
N ASP A 225 -9.11 -3.70 11.06
CA ASP A 225 -7.71 -4.06 10.89
C ASP A 225 -7.37 -4.06 9.39
N LEU A 226 -6.42 -3.23 8.97
CA LEU A 226 -5.83 -3.32 7.65
C LEU A 226 -4.77 -4.42 7.68
N LYS A 227 -5.10 -5.58 7.13
CA LYS A 227 -4.16 -6.68 6.96
C LYS A 227 -3.19 -6.38 5.83
N VAL A 228 -1.92 -6.18 6.19
CA VAL A 228 -0.81 -5.93 5.27
C VAL A 228 0.03 -7.18 5.17
N ARG A 229 0.15 -7.72 3.96
CA ARG A 229 0.90 -8.96 3.69
C ARG A 229 1.85 -8.79 2.54
N LEU A 230 3.12 -9.14 2.73
CA LEU A 230 4.12 -9.18 1.65
C LEU A 230 4.19 -10.60 1.10
N TYR A 231 3.62 -10.80 -0.09
CA TYR A 231 3.72 -12.06 -0.82
C TYR A 231 5.12 -12.22 -1.39
N HIS A 232 5.65 -13.44 -1.27
CA HIS A 232 6.88 -13.89 -1.89
C HIS A 232 6.56 -15.11 -2.76
N GLY A 233 6.51 -14.90 -4.07
CA GLY A 233 6.28 -15.97 -5.04
C GLY A 233 7.53 -16.79 -5.30
N TYR A 234 7.41 -18.12 -5.38
CA TYR A 234 8.56 -18.98 -5.68
C TYR A 234 9.12 -18.76 -7.10
N GLU A 235 8.32 -18.24 -8.01
CA GLU A 235 8.74 -17.98 -9.40
C GLU A 235 8.21 -16.63 -9.91
N SER A 236 7.01 -16.23 -9.50
CA SER A 236 6.37 -14.99 -9.97
C SER A 236 5.27 -14.54 -9.03
N LYS A 237 5.01 -13.23 -9.00
CA LYS A 237 3.80 -12.62 -8.42
C LYS A 237 2.61 -12.52 -9.39
N LYS A 238 2.79 -12.90 -10.66
CA LYS A 238 1.68 -12.91 -11.64
C LYS A 238 0.81 -14.14 -11.44
N ASN A 239 -0.50 -13.93 -11.53
CA ASN A 239 -1.46 -15.02 -11.55
C ASN A 239 -1.25 -15.85 -12.84
N PRO A 240 -0.90 -17.14 -12.73
CA PRO A 240 -0.58 -17.98 -13.89
C PRO A 240 -1.79 -18.27 -14.77
N GLN A 241 -3.01 -18.08 -14.27
CA GLN A 241 -4.24 -18.33 -15.02
C GLN A 241 -4.64 -17.12 -15.88
N THR A 242 -4.36 -15.90 -15.42
CA THR A 242 -4.73 -14.66 -16.13
C THR A 242 -3.55 -13.99 -16.81
N GLY A 243 -2.32 -14.27 -16.38
CA GLY A 243 -1.11 -13.57 -16.82
C GLY A 243 -0.98 -12.15 -16.24
N THR A 244 -1.85 -11.76 -15.31
CA THR A 244 -1.91 -10.43 -14.68
C THR A 244 -1.61 -10.50 -13.19
N PHE A 245 -1.41 -9.36 -12.53
CA PHE A 245 -1.35 -9.29 -11.07
C PHE A 245 -2.75 -9.42 -10.47
N ASP A 246 -2.84 -10.03 -9.30
CA ASP A 246 -4.09 -10.07 -8.53
C ASP A 246 -4.36 -8.68 -7.92
N PRO A 247 -5.64 -8.31 -7.70
CA PRO A 247 -5.99 -7.03 -7.11
C PRO A 247 -5.46 -6.93 -5.67
N PHE A 248 -5.16 -5.70 -5.23
CA PHE A 248 -4.49 -5.43 -3.96
C PHE A 248 -5.16 -6.06 -2.73
N TYR A 249 -6.48 -6.26 -2.76
CA TYR A 249 -7.23 -6.76 -1.62
C TYR A 249 -7.46 -8.28 -1.63
N LYS A 250 -7.19 -8.97 -2.75
CA LYS A 250 -7.59 -10.36 -2.95
C LYS A 250 -6.55 -11.14 -3.76
N PRO A 251 -5.46 -11.59 -3.12
CA PRO A 251 -4.59 -12.60 -3.73
C PRO A 251 -5.42 -13.87 -4.00
N SER A 252 -5.26 -14.43 -5.20
CA SER A 252 -5.97 -15.63 -5.63
C SER A 252 -5.46 -16.87 -4.91
N GLY A 253 -6.31 -17.90 -4.78
CA GLY A 253 -5.91 -19.16 -4.17
C GLY A 253 -4.72 -19.83 -4.89
N VAL A 254 -4.60 -19.66 -6.21
CA VAL A 254 -3.47 -20.18 -6.99
C VAL A 254 -2.17 -19.45 -6.66
N LEU A 255 -2.22 -18.13 -6.45
CA LEU A 255 -1.05 -17.35 -6.05
C LEU A 255 -0.59 -17.76 -4.65
N ILE A 256 -1.52 -17.88 -3.70
CA ILE A 256 -1.24 -18.29 -2.30
C ILE A 256 -0.55 -19.66 -2.22
N GLN A 257 -0.90 -20.61 -3.11
CA GLN A 257 -0.28 -21.94 -3.15
C GLN A 257 1.14 -21.97 -3.73
N ARG A 258 1.57 -20.89 -4.39
CA ARG A 258 2.84 -20.80 -5.14
C ARG A 258 3.84 -19.83 -4.52
N GLY A 259 3.67 -19.53 -3.25
CA GLY A 259 4.55 -18.63 -2.53
C GLY A 259 4.37 -18.73 -1.03
N THR A 260 5.04 -17.84 -0.33
CA THR A 260 4.96 -17.65 1.11
C THR A 260 4.65 -16.19 1.44
N TRP A 261 4.59 -15.88 2.73
CA TRP A 261 4.39 -14.54 3.25
C TRP A 261 5.61 -14.15 4.08
N ASP A 262 6.38 -13.15 3.63
CA ASP A 262 7.47 -12.60 4.45
C ASP A 262 6.93 -11.71 5.57
N ILE A 263 5.78 -11.08 5.33
CA ILE A 263 5.10 -10.19 6.28
C ILE A 263 3.62 -10.52 6.34
N ASN A 264 3.07 -10.49 7.56
CA ASN A 264 1.65 -10.62 7.82
C ASN A 264 1.31 -9.84 9.10
N LEU A 265 0.86 -8.60 8.93
CA LEU A 265 0.55 -7.66 10.01
C LEU A 265 -0.90 -7.20 9.91
N ASN A 266 -1.51 -6.94 11.06
CA ASN A 266 -2.79 -6.25 11.16
C ASN A 266 -2.53 -4.86 11.72
N LEU A 267 -2.80 -3.82 10.92
CA LEU A 267 -2.66 -2.42 11.32
C LEU A 267 -4.05 -1.88 11.69
N PRO A 268 -4.31 -1.53 12.95
CA PRO A 268 -5.61 -0.97 13.32
C PRO A 268 -5.84 0.39 12.67
N VAL A 269 -7.03 0.60 12.12
CA VAL A 269 -7.45 1.86 11.49
C VAL A 269 -8.78 2.30 12.10
N VAL A 270 -8.89 3.60 12.36
CA VAL A 270 -10.12 4.29 12.74
C VAL A 270 -10.39 5.37 11.71
N VAL A 271 -11.48 5.22 10.95
CA VAL A 271 -12.01 6.29 10.11
C VAL A 271 -13.03 7.06 10.92
N PHE A 272 -12.58 8.02 11.72
CA PHE A 272 -13.43 8.64 12.75
C PHE A 272 -14.34 9.73 12.17
N TRP A 273 -14.03 10.31 11.00
CA TRP A 273 -14.96 11.22 10.33
C TRP A 273 -14.90 11.29 8.82
N SER A 274 -15.86 11.99 8.22
CA SER A 274 -15.87 12.40 6.83
C SER A 274 -15.24 13.77 6.65
N ARG A 275 -14.47 13.97 5.57
CA ARG A 275 -14.01 15.30 5.17
C ARG A 275 -15.16 16.27 4.90
N GLU A 276 -16.35 15.75 4.58
CA GLU A 276 -17.55 16.56 4.31
C GLU A 276 -18.27 17.00 5.59
N GLU A 277 -17.88 16.48 6.75
CA GLU A 277 -18.32 16.98 8.05
C GLU A 277 -17.45 18.16 8.48
N PHE A 278 -18.09 19.15 9.10
CA PHE A 278 -17.45 20.36 9.61
C PHE A 278 -18.04 20.72 10.96
N ILE A 279 -17.26 21.38 11.81
CA ILE A 279 -17.73 21.97 13.07
C ILE A 279 -17.89 23.46 12.83
N ASP A 280 -19.11 23.97 12.91
CA ASP A 280 -19.43 25.39 12.74
C ASP A 280 -18.94 26.19 13.96
N ILE A 281 -17.62 26.44 13.98
CA ILE A 281 -16.93 27.18 15.02
C ILE A 281 -15.84 28.08 14.43
N ASP A 282 -15.79 29.31 14.94
CA ASP A 282 -14.78 30.31 14.58
C ASP A 282 -13.40 29.93 15.13
N GLU A 283 -12.34 30.23 14.37
CA GLU A 283 -10.95 29.89 14.76
C GLU A 283 -10.48 30.59 16.04
N GLU A 284 -11.06 31.74 16.37
CA GLU A 284 -10.79 32.56 17.56
C GLU A 284 -11.88 32.40 18.64
N ALA A 285 -12.77 31.43 18.51
CA ALA A 285 -13.86 31.21 19.45
C ALA A 285 -13.36 31.04 20.89
N ASN A 286 -14.04 31.70 21.83
CA ASN A 286 -13.80 31.48 23.26
C ASN A 286 -14.47 30.18 23.71
N LEU A 287 -13.69 29.09 23.72
CA LEU A 287 -14.16 27.73 23.97
C LEU A 287 -14.75 27.52 25.38
N GLU A 288 -14.43 28.38 26.35
CA GLU A 288 -15.07 28.35 27.68
C GLU A 288 -16.57 28.70 27.63
N LYS A 289 -17.01 29.35 26.55
CA LYS A 289 -18.41 29.75 26.34
C LYS A 289 -19.17 28.80 25.41
N VAL A 290 -18.48 27.83 24.80
CA VAL A 290 -19.10 26.85 23.91
C VAL A 290 -19.48 25.64 24.76
N GLY A 291 -20.73 25.62 25.21
CA GLY A 291 -21.25 24.52 26.01
C GLY A 291 -21.23 23.20 25.24
N GLU A 292 -21.12 22.10 25.97
CA GLU A 292 -21.32 20.75 25.41
C GLU A 292 -22.71 20.66 24.77
N ASP A 293 -22.76 20.06 23.58
CA ASP A 293 -23.97 19.94 22.76
C ASP A 293 -24.66 21.27 22.36
N SER A 294 -23.95 22.40 22.43
CA SER A 294 -24.52 23.71 22.09
C SER A 294 -24.45 24.07 20.60
N LEU A 295 -23.76 23.29 19.76
CA LEU A 295 -23.67 23.50 18.32
C LEU A 295 -24.82 22.78 17.59
N ASP A 296 -24.84 22.85 16.26
CA ASP A 296 -25.78 22.05 15.47
C ASP A 296 -25.50 20.53 15.57
N GLU A 297 -26.47 19.71 15.18
CA GLU A 297 -26.40 18.24 15.28
C GLU A 297 -25.14 17.66 14.61
N GLY A 298 -24.78 18.15 13.42
CA GLY A 298 -23.61 17.68 12.68
C GLY A 298 -22.30 18.05 13.36
N SER A 299 -22.20 19.30 13.83
CA SER A 299 -21.07 19.77 14.62
C SER A 299 -20.91 18.97 15.91
N ASN A 300 -21.99 18.81 16.70
CA ASN A 300 -21.94 18.06 17.96
C ASN A 300 -21.49 16.61 17.74
N ARG A 301 -22.03 15.94 16.72
CA ARG A 301 -21.64 14.58 16.36
C ARG A 301 -20.15 14.49 16.02
N THR A 302 -19.63 15.44 15.26
CA THR A 302 -18.22 15.48 14.88
C THR A 302 -17.32 15.70 16.09
N VAL A 303 -17.68 16.60 17.01
CA VAL A 303 -16.95 16.82 18.27
C VAL A 303 -16.92 15.55 19.12
N HIS A 304 -18.08 14.90 19.32
CA HIS A 304 -18.14 13.63 20.06
C HIS A 304 -17.29 12.54 19.41
N SER A 305 -17.18 12.52 18.08
CA SER A 305 -16.29 11.57 17.40
C SER A 305 -14.82 11.78 17.72
N ILE A 306 -14.36 13.03 17.79
CA ILE A 306 -13.01 13.35 18.25
C ILE A 306 -12.85 12.94 19.72
N MET A 307 -13.81 13.29 20.57
CA MET A 307 -13.79 12.99 22.01
C MET A 307 -13.61 11.50 22.26
N GLU A 308 -14.43 10.66 21.65
CA GLU A 308 -14.41 9.21 21.84
C GLU A 308 -13.18 8.55 21.21
N THR A 309 -12.72 9.07 20.06
CA THR A 309 -11.55 8.53 19.36
C THR A 309 -10.26 8.76 20.14
N PHE A 310 -10.12 9.92 20.78
CA PHE A 310 -8.89 10.35 21.44
C PHE A 310 -9.00 10.45 22.98
N ASN A 311 -10.16 10.11 23.54
CA ASN A 311 -10.49 10.25 24.96
C ASN A 311 -10.24 11.68 25.46
N LEU A 312 -10.87 12.64 24.79
CA LEU A 312 -10.79 14.07 25.08
C LEU A 312 -12.09 14.59 25.68
N THR A 313 -11.99 15.65 26.48
CA THR A 313 -13.17 16.45 26.85
C THR A 313 -13.71 17.22 25.66
N TRP A 314 -14.96 17.69 25.74
CA TRP A 314 -15.60 18.55 24.72
C TRP A 314 -14.72 19.72 24.28
N LYS A 315 -14.18 20.45 25.26
CA LYS A 315 -13.30 21.59 25.02
C LYS A 315 -12.00 21.18 24.31
N GLU A 316 -11.35 20.12 24.79
CA GLU A 316 -10.11 19.61 24.18
C GLU A 316 -10.34 19.14 22.74
N ALA A 317 -11.49 18.52 22.44
CA ALA A 317 -11.85 18.11 21.09
C ALA A 317 -12.06 19.31 20.15
N LEU A 318 -12.73 20.38 20.63
CA LEU A 318 -12.84 21.64 19.89
C LEU A 318 -11.48 22.30 19.65
N GLU A 319 -10.62 22.36 20.67
CA GLU A 319 -9.25 22.87 20.56
C GLU A 319 -8.44 22.09 19.53
N GLU A 320 -8.54 20.76 19.55
CA GLU A 320 -7.87 19.86 18.63
C GLU A 320 -8.37 20.08 17.20
N PHE A 321 -9.68 20.16 16.98
CA PHE A 321 -10.27 20.44 15.67
C PHE A 321 -9.81 21.79 15.11
N ILE A 322 -9.91 22.86 15.91
CA ILE A 322 -9.50 24.21 15.49
C ILE A 322 -8.03 24.22 15.11
N THR A 323 -7.19 23.56 15.92
CA THR A 323 -5.75 23.51 15.69
C THR A 323 -5.41 22.72 14.42
N TYR A 324 -6.06 21.58 14.21
CA TYR A 324 -5.88 20.75 13.03
C TYR A 324 -6.35 21.44 11.74
N THR A 325 -7.47 22.15 11.80
CA THR A 325 -8.14 22.74 10.64
C THR A 325 -7.56 24.11 10.26
N TYR A 326 -7.38 25.01 11.23
CA TYR A 326 -7.07 26.42 10.96
C TYR A 326 -5.61 26.82 11.23
N LYS A 327 -4.88 26.05 12.05
CA LYS A 327 -3.49 26.38 12.44
C LYS A 327 -2.44 25.57 11.70
N ALA A 328 -2.82 24.93 10.59
CA ALA A 328 -1.87 24.29 9.70
C ALA A 328 -1.05 25.35 8.92
N GLY A 329 0.14 24.96 8.46
CA GLY A 329 0.99 25.81 7.61
C GLY A 329 0.39 26.11 6.24
N ASP A 330 1.19 26.74 5.37
CA ASP A 330 0.83 26.98 3.97
C ASP A 330 0.39 25.67 3.28
N ALA A 331 -0.71 25.70 2.54
CA ALA A 331 -1.30 24.51 1.92
C ALA A 331 -0.32 23.75 1.02
N GLU A 332 0.66 24.47 0.44
CA GLU A 332 1.70 23.91 -0.43
C GLU A 332 3.04 23.69 0.31
N GLY A 333 3.06 23.85 1.63
CA GLY A 333 4.26 23.77 2.45
C GLY A 333 4.72 22.34 2.79
N GLY A 334 4.05 21.31 2.27
CA GLY A 334 4.40 19.91 2.47
C GLY A 334 5.72 19.54 1.79
N ALA A 335 6.55 18.73 2.46
CA ALA A 335 7.82 18.30 1.89
C ALA A 335 7.69 17.02 1.05
N ILE A 336 6.69 16.19 1.33
CA ILE A 336 6.53 14.89 0.68
C ILE A 336 5.65 15.03 -0.55
N TRP A 337 6.24 14.65 -1.67
CA TRP A 337 5.59 14.56 -2.97
C TRP A 337 5.77 13.16 -3.53
N LEU A 338 4.75 12.65 -4.21
CA LEU A 338 4.93 11.52 -5.12
C LEU A 338 5.41 12.01 -6.48
#